data_AF-A0A7K6Y9Z9-F1
#
_entry.id   AF-A0A7K6Y9Z9-F1
#
_cell.length_a   1.000
_cell.length_b   1.000
_cell.length_c   1.000
_cell.angle_alpha   90.00
_cell.angle_beta   90.00
_cell.angle_gamma   90.00
#
_symmetry.space_group_name_H-M   'P 1'
#
loop_
_entity.id
_entity.type
_entity.pdbx_description
1 polymer ?
#
loop_
_entity_poly.entity_id
_entity_poly.type
_entity_poly.pdbx_seq_one_letter_code
_entity_poly.pdbx_strand_id
1 'polypeptide(L)'
;QMSNGSSITQFLFLTFSDMWELQLLHFWIFLGIYLAALLGNGLIITTIAYDHRLHTPMYFFLLSLSVLDLGSISTALPKAMANSVLGTRAISCAGCAAQVFLLPFLMVAEFCLLTVMSYDHYVAICKPLHYGTLLGSRACVHMAAAAWGSGFLTALL
;
A
#
# COMPACT_ATOMS: atom_id res chain seq x y z
N GLN A 1 -38.08 -28.67 19.78
CA GLN A 1 -38.30 -27.21 19.82
C GLN A 1 -36.99 -26.55 19.42
N MET A 2 -36.98 -25.88 18.27
CA MET A 2 -35.81 -25.27 17.63
C MET A 2 -35.40 -23.97 18.33
N SER A 3 -34.09 -23.73 18.39
CA SER A 3 -33.50 -22.39 18.22
C SER A 3 -32.03 -22.53 17.80
N ASN A 4 -31.79 -22.89 16.53
CA ASN A 4 -30.51 -22.61 15.90
C ASN A 4 -30.50 -21.12 15.55
N GLY A 5 -29.83 -20.32 16.37
CA GLY A 5 -29.58 -18.92 16.07
C GLY A 5 -28.70 -18.82 14.84
N SER A 6 -29.29 -18.53 13.68
CA SER A 6 -28.54 -18.18 12.48
C SER A 6 -27.93 -16.80 12.69
N SER A 7 -26.67 -16.78 13.14
CA SER A 7 -25.81 -15.61 13.10
C SER A 7 -25.67 -15.16 11.63
N ILE A 8 -26.29 -14.04 11.29
CA ILE A 8 -26.13 -13.37 9.99
C ILE A 8 -24.72 -12.77 9.98
N THR A 9 -23.73 -13.53 9.48
CA THR A 9 -22.31 -13.11 9.43
C THR A 9 -21.71 -13.32 8.06
N GLN A 10 -22.37 -12.85 7.01
CA GLN A 10 -21.73 -12.74 5.69
C GLN A 10 -22.11 -11.40 5.06
N PHE A 11 -21.17 -10.46 5.11
CA PHE A 11 -21.22 -9.25 4.29
C PHE A 11 -21.16 -9.67 2.82
N LEU A 12 -22.32 -9.59 2.19
CA LEU A 12 -22.57 -10.06 0.83
C LEU A 12 -22.17 -8.94 -0.13
N PHE A 13 -20.90 -8.92 -0.57
CA PHE A 13 -20.52 -8.12 -1.73
C PHE A 13 -21.12 -8.78 -2.99
N LEU A 14 -21.81 -7.96 -3.76
CA LEU A 14 -22.81 -8.25 -4.79
C LEU A 14 -22.41 -9.32 -5.84
N THR A 15 -23.43 -10.02 -6.32
CA THR A 15 -23.51 -10.99 -7.41
C THR A 15 -22.65 -10.65 -8.64
N PHE A 16 -21.70 -11.52 -9.00
CA PHE A 16 -21.02 -11.54 -10.32
C PHE A 16 -21.02 -12.96 -10.90
N SER A 17 -22.10 -13.71 -10.67
CA SER A 17 -22.16 -15.17 -10.88
C SER A 17 -22.42 -15.64 -12.32
N ASP A 18 -22.48 -14.75 -13.32
CA ASP A 18 -22.94 -15.13 -14.67
C ASP A 18 -21.86 -15.21 -15.77
N MET A 19 -20.60 -14.90 -15.51
CA MET A 19 -19.57 -14.87 -16.57
C MET A 19 -18.21 -15.38 -16.06
N TRP A 20 -18.01 -16.70 -16.05
CA TRP A 20 -16.71 -17.33 -15.74
C TRP A 20 -15.55 -16.74 -16.57
N GLU A 21 -15.82 -16.34 -17.81
CA GLU A 21 -14.88 -15.62 -18.68
C GLU A 21 -14.44 -14.26 -18.13
N LEU A 22 -15.37 -13.51 -17.51
CA LEU A 22 -15.08 -12.20 -16.93
C LEU A 22 -14.21 -12.32 -15.67
N GLN A 23 -14.42 -13.38 -14.89
CA GLN A 23 -13.63 -13.68 -13.68
C GLN A 23 -12.18 -14.05 -14.03
N LEU A 24 -11.98 -14.83 -15.09
CA LEU A 24 -10.66 -15.11 -15.66
C LEU A 24 -9.97 -13.85 -16.19
N LEU A 25 -10.71 -12.97 -16.87
CA LEU A 25 -10.18 -11.71 -17.37
C LEU A 25 -9.73 -10.79 -16.21
N HIS A 26 -10.52 -10.68 -15.14
CA HIS A 26 -10.11 -9.94 -13.93
C HIS A 26 -8.85 -10.53 -13.31
N PHE A 27 -8.76 -11.86 -13.21
CA PHE A 27 -7.57 -12.53 -12.68
C PHE A 27 -6.30 -12.16 -13.47
N TRP A 28 -6.34 -12.24 -14.81
CA TRP A 28 -5.19 -11.88 -15.65
C TRP A 28 -4.81 -10.41 -15.56
N ILE A 29 -5.80 -9.51 -15.49
CA ILE A 29 -5.55 -8.07 -15.30
C ILE A 29 -4.88 -7.83 -13.94
N PHE A 30 -5.43 -8.37 -12.85
CA PHE A 30 -4.84 -8.20 -11.52
C PHE A 30 -3.44 -8.81 -11.43
N LEU A 31 -3.22 -9.97 -12.04
CA LEU A 31 -1.91 -10.60 -12.11
C LEU A 31 -0.89 -9.74 -12.88
N GLY A 32 -1.32 -9.16 -14.02
CA GLY A 32 -0.48 -8.24 -14.81
C GLY A 32 -0.10 -6.99 -14.02
N ILE A 33 -1.06 -6.36 -13.34
CA ILE A 33 -0.83 -5.20 -12.47
C ILE A 33 0.13 -5.56 -11.33
N TYR A 34 -0.08 -6.71 -10.68
CA TYR A 34 0.78 -7.20 -9.60
C TYR A 34 2.23 -7.36 -10.06
N LEU A 35 2.46 -8.06 -11.19
CA LEU A 35 3.79 -8.28 -11.74
C LEU A 35 4.46 -6.97 -12.17
N ALA A 36 3.71 -6.08 -12.84
CA ALA A 36 4.22 -4.79 -13.29
C ALA A 36 4.63 -3.91 -12.10
N ALA A 37 3.83 -3.86 -11.05
CA ALA A 37 4.15 -3.09 -9.85
C ALA A 37 5.29 -3.72 -9.04
N LEU A 38 5.34 -5.06 -8.94
CA LEU A 38 6.45 -5.77 -8.30
C LEU A 38 7.78 -5.48 -9.01
N LEU A 39 7.80 -5.55 -10.33
CA LEU A 39 8.95 -5.22 -11.15
C LEU A 39 9.31 -3.73 -11.03
N GLY A 40 8.33 -2.83 -11.16
CA GLY A 40 8.54 -1.39 -11.10
C GLY A 40 9.16 -0.94 -9.78
N ASN A 41 8.53 -1.30 -8.66
CA ASN A 41 9.02 -0.94 -7.33
C ASN A 41 10.32 -1.68 -6.97
N GLY A 42 10.47 -2.94 -7.39
CA GLY A 42 11.72 -3.68 -7.24
C GLY A 42 12.88 -3.03 -7.99
N LEU A 43 12.65 -2.53 -9.21
CA LEU A 43 13.63 -1.79 -9.98
C LEU A 43 14.01 -0.46 -9.33
N ILE A 44 13.05 0.26 -8.77
CA ILE A 44 13.32 1.51 -8.02
C ILE A 44 14.23 1.22 -6.82
N ILE A 45 13.88 0.22 -6.01
CA ILE A 45 14.67 -0.18 -4.83
C ILE A 45 16.09 -0.60 -5.23
N THR A 46 16.23 -1.46 -6.25
CA THR A 46 17.54 -1.95 -6.70
C THR A 46 18.40 -0.84 -7.31
N THR A 47 17.80 0.08 -8.05
CA THR A 47 18.50 1.25 -8.62
C THR A 47 19.03 2.17 -7.52
N ILE A 48 18.22 2.45 -6.50
CA ILE A 48 18.63 3.26 -5.35
C ILE A 48 19.72 2.54 -4.52
N ALA A 49 19.62 1.22 -4.37
CA ALA A 49 20.61 0.44 -3.63
C ALA A 49 21.97 0.35 -4.35
N TYR A 50 21.97 0.34 -5.69
CA TYR A 50 23.20 0.26 -6.48
C TYR A 50 23.91 1.62 -6.60
N ASP A 51 23.16 2.72 -6.70
CA ASP A 51 23.74 4.05 -6.87
C ASP A 51 23.87 4.81 -5.54
N HIS A 52 25.01 4.62 -4.86
CA HIS A 52 25.33 5.33 -3.62
C HIS A 52 25.51 6.85 -3.79
N ARG A 53 25.61 7.39 -5.02
CA ARG A 53 25.80 8.84 -5.26
C ARG A 53 24.49 9.63 -5.32
N LEU A 54 23.35 8.94 -5.23
CA LEU A 54 21.99 9.51 -5.23
C LEU A 54 21.43 9.68 -3.80
N HIS A 55 22.25 10.03 -2.80
CA HIS A 55 21.77 10.26 -1.43
C HIS A 55 21.08 11.63 -1.26
N THR A 56 20.06 11.91 -2.08
CA THR A 56 19.16 13.05 -1.87
C THR A 56 17.95 12.62 -1.02
N PRO A 57 17.34 13.55 -0.24
CA PRO A 57 16.17 13.28 0.59
C PRO A 57 15.01 12.60 -0.17
N MET A 58 14.85 12.93 -1.45
CA MET A 58 13.83 12.38 -2.34
C MET A 58 13.97 10.86 -2.54
N TYR A 59 15.19 10.31 -2.69
CA TYR A 59 15.37 8.87 -2.90
C TYR A 59 15.05 8.05 -1.65
N PHE A 60 15.27 8.61 -0.46
CA PHE A 60 14.85 7.96 0.79
C PHE A 60 13.32 7.85 0.89
N PHE A 61 12.60 8.90 0.47
CA PHE A 61 11.14 8.84 0.39
C PHE A 61 10.65 7.88 -0.69
N LEU A 62 11.28 7.86 -1.86
CA LEU A 62 10.97 6.89 -2.92
C LEU A 62 11.17 5.44 -2.46
N LEU A 63 12.27 5.16 -1.74
CA LEU A 63 12.50 3.83 -1.18
C LEU A 63 11.37 3.44 -0.21
N SER A 64 11.00 4.37 0.68
CA SER A 64 9.91 4.15 1.65
C SER A 64 8.56 3.94 0.96
N LEU A 65 8.28 4.73 -0.09
CA LEU A 65 7.07 4.63 -0.90
C LEU A 65 7.00 3.29 -1.64
N SER A 66 8.09 2.85 -2.27
CA SER A 66 8.15 1.55 -2.96
C SER A 66 7.98 0.37 -2.01
N VAL A 67 8.47 0.46 -0.77
CA VAL A 67 8.22 -0.58 0.25
C VAL A 67 6.75 -0.61 0.65
N LEU A 68 6.11 0.56 0.83
CA LEU A 68 4.68 0.63 1.14
C LEU A 68 3.81 0.12 -0.01
N ASP A 69 4.14 0.44 -1.26
CA ASP A 69 3.40 -0.02 -2.45
C ASP A 69 3.51 -1.54 -2.63
N LEU A 70 4.71 -2.11 -2.44
CA LEU A 70 4.87 -3.56 -2.41
C LEU A 70 4.05 -4.22 -1.30
N GLY A 71 3.99 -3.60 -0.11
CA GLY A 71 3.16 -4.06 0.99
C GLY A 71 1.66 -3.98 0.69
N SER A 72 1.19 -2.87 0.11
CA SER A 72 -0.23 -2.64 -0.18
C SER A 72 -0.71 -3.62 -1.24
N ILE A 73 0.09 -3.81 -2.29
CA ILE A 73 -0.22 -4.71 -3.39
C ILE A 73 -0.18 -6.17 -2.92
N SER A 74 0.80 -6.56 -2.09
CA SER A 74 0.91 -7.91 -1.54
C SER A 74 -0.23 -8.25 -0.56
N THR A 75 -0.82 -7.27 0.12
CA THR A 75 -1.95 -7.50 1.04
C THR A 75 -3.32 -7.46 0.34
N ALA A 76 -3.48 -6.66 -0.71
CA ALA A 76 -4.73 -6.50 -1.44
C ALA A 76 -4.91 -7.53 -2.58
N LEU A 77 -3.91 -7.69 -3.46
CA LEU A 77 -4.07 -8.40 -4.73
C LEU A 77 -4.14 -9.93 -4.59
N PRO A 78 -3.26 -10.61 -3.82
CA PRO A 78 -3.33 -12.07 -3.67
C PRO A 78 -4.67 -12.56 -3.13
N LYS A 79 -5.32 -11.75 -2.29
CA LYS A 79 -6.63 -12.04 -1.73
C LYS A 79 -7.77 -11.82 -2.73
N ALA A 80 -7.70 -10.75 -3.53
CA ALA A 80 -8.62 -10.54 -4.64
C ALA A 80 -8.51 -11.66 -5.69
N MET A 81 -7.28 -12.07 -6.02
CA MET A 81 -7.00 -13.19 -6.94
C MET A 81 -7.48 -14.53 -6.37
N ALA A 82 -7.22 -14.83 -5.10
CA ALA A 82 -7.68 -16.07 -4.46
C ALA A 82 -9.22 -16.15 -4.41
N ASN A 83 -9.89 -15.04 -4.07
CA ASN A 83 -11.35 -14.96 -4.10
C ASN A 83 -11.92 -15.17 -5.52
N SER A 84 -11.20 -14.69 -6.54
CA SER A 84 -11.56 -14.84 -7.96
C SER A 84 -11.23 -16.22 -8.54
N VAL A 85 -10.47 -17.09 -7.86
CA VAL A 85 -10.13 -18.43 -8.40
C VAL A 85 -10.88 -19.54 -7.67
N LEU A 86 -10.96 -19.49 -6.34
CA LEU A 86 -11.60 -20.56 -5.56
C LEU A 86 -13.12 -20.38 -5.42
N GLY A 87 -13.69 -19.20 -5.70
CA GLY A 87 -15.11 -18.91 -5.44
C GLY A 87 -15.50 -18.99 -3.95
N THR A 88 -14.56 -19.29 -3.05
CA THR A 88 -14.76 -19.41 -1.62
C THR A 88 -14.57 -18.05 -0.97
N ARG A 89 -15.67 -17.46 -0.51
CA ARG A 89 -15.69 -16.19 0.26
C ARG A 89 -15.19 -16.34 1.71
N ALA A 90 -14.48 -17.43 2.02
CA ALA A 90 -14.11 -17.77 3.38
C ALA A 90 -12.76 -17.13 3.75
N ILE A 91 -12.81 -15.90 4.23
CA ILE A 91 -11.66 -15.23 4.84
C ILE A 91 -11.58 -15.67 6.30
N SER A 92 -10.40 -16.11 6.75
CA SER A 92 -10.20 -16.38 8.18
C SER A 92 -10.36 -15.09 8.99
N CYS A 93 -10.90 -15.17 10.21
CA CYS A 93 -11.11 -13.99 11.06
C CYS A 93 -9.80 -13.19 11.26
N ALA A 94 -8.68 -13.90 11.44
CA ALA A 94 -7.34 -13.29 11.50
C ALA A 94 -6.94 -12.60 10.18
N GLY A 95 -7.24 -13.19 9.02
CA GLY A 95 -6.96 -12.58 7.72
C GLY A 95 -7.87 -11.38 7.40
N CYS A 96 -9.08 -11.33 7.95
CA CYS A 96 -9.96 -10.17 7.89
C CYS A 96 -9.41 -9.03 8.75
N ALA A 97 -9.09 -9.33 10.02
CA ALA A 97 -8.50 -8.36 10.94
C ALA A 97 -7.18 -7.77 10.39
N ALA A 98 -6.31 -8.60 9.81
CA ALA A 98 -5.08 -8.15 9.17
C ALA A 98 -5.34 -7.21 7.99
N GLN A 99 -6.36 -7.45 7.17
CA GLN A 99 -6.68 -6.54 6.05
C GLN A 99 -7.28 -5.22 6.50
N VAL A 100 -8.23 -5.27 7.45
CA VAL A 100 -8.86 -4.07 7.99
C VAL A 100 -7.83 -3.19 8.69
N PHE A 101 -6.78 -3.77 9.27
CA PHE A 101 -5.69 -3.02 9.87
C PHE A 101 -4.63 -2.56 8.86
N LEU A 102 -4.08 -3.48 8.05
CA LEU A 102 -2.94 -3.21 7.19
C LEU A 102 -3.28 -2.32 5.98
N LEU A 103 -4.46 -2.44 5.39
CA LEU A 103 -4.82 -1.63 4.22
C LEU A 103 -4.89 -0.12 4.55
N PRO A 104 -5.68 0.35 5.54
CA PRO A 104 -5.71 1.77 5.89
C PRO A 104 -4.35 2.24 6.42
N PHE A 105 -3.63 1.40 7.17
CA PHE A 105 -2.27 1.69 7.61
C PHE A 105 -1.35 2.07 6.44
N LEU A 106 -1.27 1.19 5.43
CA LEU A 106 -0.40 1.37 4.27
C LEU A 106 -0.84 2.55 3.41
N MET A 107 -2.15 2.68 3.15
CA MET A 107 -2.72 3.78 2.33
C MET A 107 -2.46 5.16 2.95
N VAL A 108 -2.64 5.30 4.27
CA VAL A 108 -2.41 6.57 4.95
C VAL A 108 -0.93 6.90 4.99
N ALA A 109 -0.06 5.91 5.26
CA ALA A 109 1.37 6.11 5.22
C ALA A 109 1.85 6.54 3.81
N GLU A 110 1.32 5.91 2.75
CA GLU A 110 1.59 6.26 1.36
C GLU A 110 1.17 7.70 1.05
N PHE A 111 -0.06 8.07 1.42
CA PHE A 111 -0.58 9.43 1.24
C PHE A 111 0.26 10.48 1.98
N CYS A 112 0.65 10.20 3.23
CA CYS A 112 1.52 11.08 3.99
C CYS A 112 2.90 11.24 3.33
N LEU A 113 3.50 10.15 2.81
CA LEU A 113 4.78 10.23 2.09
C LEU A 113 4.66 11.03 0.79
N LEU A 114 3.62 10.81 -0.01
CA LEU A 114 3.36 11.59 -1.23
C LEU A 114 3.20 13.09 -0.91
N THR A 115 2.53 13.40 0.20
CA THR A 115 2.40 14.78 0.69
C THR A 115 3.77 15.37 1.03
N VAL A 116 4.61 14.64 1.77
CA VAL A 116 5.97 15.06 2.11
C VAL A 116 6.83 15.27 0.86
N MET A 117 6.72 14.39 -0.15
CA MET A 117 7.44 14.54 -1.42
C MET A 117 6.96 15.76 -2.23
N SER A 118 5.66 16.04 -2.23
CA SER A 118 5.13 17.26 -2.86
C SER A 118 5.63 18.53 -2.15
N TYR A 119 5.74 18.47 -0.83
CA TYR A 119 6.28 19.55 -0.03
C TYR A 119 7.78 19.75 -0.26
N ASP A 120 8.55 18.67 -0.38
CA ASP A 120 9.98 18.70 -0.76
C ASP A 120 10.20 19.47 -2.07
N HIS A 121 9.47 19.10 -3.13
CA HIS A 121 9.52 19.82 -4.41
C HIS A 121 9.11 21.29 -4.30
N TYR A 122 8.09 21.60 -3.49
CA TYR A 122 7.68 22.99 -3.26
C TYR A 122 8.80 23.81 -2.60
N VAL A 123 9.43 23.30 -1.54
CA VAL A 123 10.51 24.01 -0.83
C VAL A 123 11.75 24.16 -1.72
N ALA A 124 12.06 23.14 -2.53
CA ALA A 124 13.17 23.19 -3.48
C ALA A 124 13.01 24.35 -4.48
N ILE A 125 11.80 24.57 -4.99
CA ILE A 125 11.51 25.64 -5.97
C ILE A 125 11.37 27.00 -5.29
N CYS A 126 10.58 27.09 -4.23
CA CYS A 126 10.19 28.38 -3.64
C CYS A 126 11.23 28.93 -2.65
N LYS A 127 12.10 28.09 -2.07
CA LYS A 127 13.05 28.47 -1.01
C LYS A 127 14.42 27.75 -1.15
N PRO A 128 15.11 27.86 -2.31
CA PRO A 128 16.34 27.11 -2.57
C PRO A 128 17.47 27.40 -1.55
N LEU A 129 17.61 28.64 -1.07
CA LEU A 129 18.64 29.01 -0.09
C LEU A 129 18.48 28.32 1.27
N HIS A 130 17.26 27.94 1.65
CA HIS A 130 16.97 27.32 2.95
C HIS A 130 16.74 25.80 2.84
N TYR A 131 16.75 25.25 1.63
CA TYR A 131 16.49 23.84 1.37
C TYR A 131 17.39 22.91 2.19
N GLY A 132 18.71 23.15 2.20
CA GLY A 132 19.67 22.33 2.94
C GLY A 132 19.49 22.38 4.46
N THR A 133 18.92 23.46 5.00
CA THR A 133 18.64 23.59 6.44
C THR A 133 17.30 22.98 6.83
N LEU A 134 16.29 23.01 5.96
CA LEU A 134 14.96 22.42 6.22
C LEU A 134 14.93 20.91 5.93
N LEU A 135 15.55 20.48 4.83
CA LEU A 135 15.60 19.09 4.37
C LEU A 135 16.96 18.44 4.62
N GLY A 136 17.42 18.52 5.87
CA GLY A 136 18.53 17.70 6.33
C GLY A 136 18.14 16.21 6.43
N SER A 137 19.12 15.32 6.33
CA SER A 137 18.92 13.86 6.47
C SER A 137 18.12 13.47 7.73
N ARG A 138 18.37 14.14 8.86
CA ARG A 138 17.62 13.90 10.12
C ARG A 138 16.15 14.30 10.01
N ALA A 139 15.85 15.43 9.35
CA ALA A 139 14.48 15.87 9.15
C ALA A 139 13.71 14.87 8.26
N CYS A 140 14.33 14.33 7.21
CA CYS A 140 13.75 13.26 6.39
C CYS A 140 13.38 12.03 7.20
N VAL A 141 14.26 11.56 8.09
CA VAL A 141 13.97 10.40 8.94
C VAL A 141 12.81 10.68 9.86
N HIS A 142 12.73 11.87 10.47
CA HIS A 142 11.61 12.27 11.31
C HIS A 142 10.29 12.37 10.53
N MET A 143 10.31 12.95 9.32
CA MET A 143 9.12 13.06 8.47
C MET A 143 8.61 11.69 8.01
N ALA A 144 9.52 10.78 7.63
CA ALA A 144 9.15 9.41 7.33
C ALA A 144 8.57 8.73 8.57
N ALA A 145 9.26 8.77 9.71
CA ALA A 145 8.75 8.17 10.95
C ALA A 145 7.36 8.72 11.33
N ALA A 146 7.10 10.00 11.12
CA ALA A 146 5.80 10.62 11.32
C ALA A 146 4.73 10.07 10.34
N ALA A 147 5.08 9.87 9.07
CA ALA A 147 4.18 9.27 8.07
C ALA A 147 3.83 7.81 8.39
N TRP A 148 4.81 7.02 8.84
CA TRP A 148 4.55 5.65 9.31
C TRP A 148 3.70 5.65 10.59
N GLY A 149 3.97 6.58 11.51
CA GLY A 149 3.22 6.72 12.76
C GLY A 149 1.77 7.19 12.55
N SER A 150 1.52 8.11 11.62
CA SER A 150 0.16 8.57 11.29
C SER A 150 -0.67 7.46 10.67
N GLY A 151 -0.07 6.66 9.77
CA GLY A 151 -0.70 5.45 9.25
C GLY A 151 -1.07 4.49 10.38
N PHE A 152 -0.15 4.25 11.31
CA PHE A 152 -0.37 3.33 12.44
C PHE A 152 -1.50 3.80 13.35
N LEU A 153 -1.50 5.09 13.71
CA LEU A 153 -2.54 5.67 14.55
C LEU A 153 -3.92 5.59 13.89
N THR A 154 -3.99 5.83 12.58
CA THR A 154 -5.24 5.79 11.81
C THR A 154 -5.78 4.38 11.68
N ALA A 155 -4.93 3.36 11.62
CA ALA A 155 -5.37 1.97 11.59
C ALA A 155 -5.82 1.46 12.97
N LEU A 156 -5.46 2.16 14.05
CA LEU A 156 -5.74 1.76 15.43
C LEU A 156 -6.98 2.45 16.03
N LEU A 157 -7.33 3.65 15.53
CA LEU A 157 -8.54 4.41 15.89
C LEU A 157 -9.78 3.94 15.13
#